data_AF-A0A7I7Q0Z7-F1
#
_entry.id   AF-A0A7I7Q0Z7-F1
#
_cell.length_a   1.000
_cell.length_b   1.000
_cell.length_c   1.000
_cell.angle_alpha   90.00
_cell.angle_beta   90.00
_cell.angle_gamma   90.00
#
_symmetry.space_group_name_H-M   'P 1'
#
loop_
_entity.id
_entity.type
_entity.pdbx_description
1 polymer ?
#
loop_
_entity_poly.entity_id
_entity_poly.type
_entity_poly.pdbx_seq_one_letter_code
_entity_poly.pdbx_strand_id
1 'polypeptide(L)'
;MPTWRHGRVVLVGDAAHCASPLSGRGTALALTGAWFLAQALRENPADLTRALEQYEHDQRPHAVRSQATAAPGGDRLVPASQEEIDARNRGLRASGSSERA
;
A
#
# COMPACT_ATOMS: atom_id res chain seq x y z
N MET A 1 -13.67 -2.41 -0.74
CA MET A 1 -14.85 -2.24 0.14
C MET A 1 -15.45 -0.85 -0.04
N PRO A 2 -16.78 -0.70 0.08
CA PRO A 2 -17.43 0.60 -0.03
C PRO A 2 -17.04 1.57 1.08
N THR A 3 -16.95 1.12 2.34
CA THR A 3 -16.49 1.90 3.51
C THR A 3 -15.55 1.09 4.40
N TRP A 4 -14.72 1.78 5.20
CA TRP A 4 -13.81 1.22 6.20
C TRP A 4 -14.29 1.44 7.64
N ARG A 5 -15.45 2.06 7.86
CA ARG A 5 -16.00 2.34 9.20
C ARG A 5 -17.35 1.68 9.43
N HIS A 6 -17.61 1.34 10.70
CA HIS A 6 -18.93 0.98 11.18
C HIS A 6 -19.12 1.46 12.62
N GLY A 7 -20.00 2.44 12.83
CA GLY A 7 -20.17 3.09 14.12
C GLY A 7 -18.85 3.70 14.62
N ARG A 8 -18.37 3.22 15.78
CA ARG A 8 -17.11 3.67 16.41
C ARG A 8 -15.89 2.83 16.05
N VAL A 9 -16.03 1.90 15.10
CA VAL A 9 -14.97 0.99 14.66
C VAL A 9 -14.49 1.41 13.27
N VAL A 10 -13.18 1.42 13.08
CA VAL A 10 -12.53 1.71 11.79
C VAL A 10 -11.44 0.69 11.49
N LEU A 11 -11.30 0.32 10.22
CA LEU A 11 -10.24 -0.54 9.73
C LEU A 11 -9.05 0.31 9.26
N VAL A 12 -7.83 -0.19 9.49
CA VAL A 12 -6.57 0.44 9.05
C VAL A 12 -5.59 -0.62 8.52
N GLY A 13 -4.69 -0.20 7.62
CA GLY A 13 -3.68 -1.09 7.06
C GLY A 13 -4.29 -2.20 6.21
N ASP A 14 -3.74 -3.41 6.29
CA ASP A 14 -4.19 -4.54 5.47
C ASP A 14 -5.64 -4.96 5.78
N ALA A 15 -6.15 -4.66 6.98
CA ALA A 15 -7.57 -4.87 7.30
C ALA A 15 -8.51 -3.98 6.47
N ALA A 16 -8.06 -2.81 6.02
CA ALA A 16 -8.86 -1.86 5.24
C ALA A 16 -8.55 -1.88 3.74
N HIS A 17 -7.26 -1.92 3.41
CA HIS A 17 -6.78 -1.62 2.06
C HIS A 17 -5.51 -2.41 1.72
N CYS A 18 -5.58 -3.73 1.89
CA CYS A 18 -4.53 -4.64 1.46
C CYS A 18 -4.17 -4.38 -0.02
N ALA A 19 -2.92 -4.01 -0.26
CA ALA A 19 -2.34 -4.02 -1.60
C ALA A 19 -1.78 -5.42 -1.87
N SER A 20 -1.83 -5.89 -3.12
CA SER A 20 -1.24 -7.18 -3.49
C SER A 20 0.17 -7.34 -2.91
N PRO A 21 0.53 -8.50 -2.33
CA PRO A 21 1.85 -8.73 -1.73
C PRO A 21 3.02 -8.35 -2.65
N LEU A 22 2.83 -8.55 -3.96
CA LEU A 22 3.81 -8.24 -5.00
C LEU A 22 4.06 -6.74 -5.20
N SER A 23 3.22 -5.87 -4.63
CA SER A 23 3.44 -4.42 -4.69
C SER A 23 4.55 -3.95 -3.74
N GLY A 24 4.87 -4.69 -2.68
CA GLY A 24 5.82 -4.26 -1.64
C GLY A 24 5.37 -3.03 -0.84
N ARG A 25 4.10 -2.61 -0.96
CA ARG A 25 3.60 -1.32 -0.44
C ARG A 25 2.76 -1.43 0.84
N GLY A 26 2.54 -2.63 1.36
CA GLY A 26 1.70 -2.87 2.54
C GLY A 26 2.12 -2.03 3.75
N THR A 27 3.42 -2.03 4.09
CA THR A 27 3.96 -1.25 5.20
C THR A 27 3.80 0.25 4.99
N ALA A 28 4.12 0.76 3.79
CA ALA A 28 3.99 2.18 3.48
C ALA A 28 2.52 2.64 3.59
N LEU A 29 1.58 1.84 3.08
CA LEU A 29 0.16 2.09 3.22
C LEU A 29 -0.34 2.05 4.66
N ALA A 30 0.15 1.11 5.48
CA ALA A 30 -0.21 1.03 6.88
C ALA A 30 0.25 2.28 7.64
N LEU A 31 1.47 2.76 7.35
CA LEU A 31 2.01 3.98 7.95
C LEU A 31 1.23 5.23 7.54
N THR A 32 0.95 5.42 6.23
CA THR A 32 0.15 6.58 5.80
C THR A 32 -1.27 6.50 6.37
N GLY A 33 -1.88 5.31 6.39
CA GLY A 33 -3.21 5.11 6.96
C GLY A 33 -3.29 5.47 8.44
N ALA A 34 -2.31 5.04 9.24
CA ALA A 34 -2.22 5.41 10.65
C ALA A 34 -2.04 6.93 10.84
N TRP A 35 -1.22 7.56 9.99
CA TRP A 35 -1.00 9.01 10.02
C TRP A 35 -2.29 9.78 9.72
N PHE A 36 -2.98 9.48 8.62
CA PHE A 36 -4.25 10.14 8.27
C PHE A 36 -5.33 9.94 9.34
N LEU A 37 -5.42 8.74 9.93
CA LEU A 37 -6.36 8.49 11.01
C LEU A 37 -6.07 9.38 12.22
N ALA A 38 -4.81 9.46 12.64
CA ALA A 38 -4.41 10.32 13.76
C ALA A 38 -4.67 11.81 13.49
N GLN A 39 -4.39 12.27 12.28
CA GLN A 39 -4.69 13.64 11.84
C GLN A 39 -6.18 13.94 11.93
N ALA A 40 -7.02 13.08 11.34
CA ALA A 40 -8.46 13.28 11.29
C ALA A 40 -9.11 13.28 12.68
N LEU A 41 -8.65 12.40 13.59
CA LEU A 41 -9.08 12.37 14.99
C LEU A 41 -8.68 13.65 15.74
N ARG A 42 -7.49 14.19 15.48
CA ARG A 42 -7.02 15.43 16.09
C ARG A 42 -7.79 16.66 15.58
N GLU A 43 -8.15 16.67 14.30
CA GLU A 43 -8.88 17.77 13.67
C GLU A 43 -10.37 17.79 14.02
N ASN A 44 -10.94 16.64 14.41
CA ASN A 44 -12.36 16.49 14.72
C ASN A 44 -12.57 15.86 16.13
N PRO A 45 -12.09 16.49 17.22
CA PRO A 45 -12.04 15.86 18.56
C PRO A 45 -13.42 15.58 19.17
N ALA A 46 -14.47 16.27 18.72
CA ALA A 46 -15.84 16.10 19.22
C ALA A 46 -16.75 15.30 18.26
N ASP A 47 -16.27 14.99 17.04
CA ASP A 47 -17.07 14.33 16.01
C ASP A 47 -16.29 13.17 15.39
N LEU A 48 -16.45 11.99 15.99
CA LEU A 48 -15.80 10.78 15.52
C LEU A 48 -16.30 10.37 14.13
N THR A 49 -17.57 10.60 13.80
CA THR A 49 -18.11 10.22 12.48
C THR A 49 -17.39 11.01 11.39
N ARG A 50 -17.28 12.32 11.57
CA ARG A 50 -16.55 13.21 10.65
C ARG A 50 -15.07 12.86 10.59
N ALA A 51 -14.43 12.55 11.72
CA ALA A 51 -13.03 12.11 11.74
C ALA A 51 -12.81 10.85 10.86
N LEU A 52 -13.67 9.85 11.00
CA LEU A 52 -13.53 8.60 10.25
C LEU A 52 -13.84 8.77 8.75
N GLU A 53 -14.75 9.68 8.39
CA GLU A 53 -15.01 10.06 7.00
C GLU A 53 -13.82 10.79 6.37
N GLN A 54 -13.20 11.72 7.09
CA GLN A 54 -12.00 12.43 6.64
C GLN A 54 -10.83 11.46 6.42
N TYR A 55 -10.58 10.56 7.38
CA TYR A 55 -9.58 9.50 7.23
C TYR A 55 -9.79 8.68 5.95
N GLU A 56 -11.03 8.22 5.72
CA GLU A 56 -11.36 7.41 4.56
C GLU A 56 -11.18 8.20 3.25
N HIS A 57 -11.58 9.48 3.23
CA HIS A 57 -11.39 10.37 2.09
C HIS A 57 -9.90 10.54 1.72
N ASP A 58 -9.06 10.83 2.72
CA ASP A 58 -7.66 11.16 2.49
C ASP A 58 -6.80 9.94 2.13
N GLN A 59 -7.04 8.79 2.76
CA GLN A 59 -6.22 7.59 2.55
C GLN A 59 -6.64 6.80 1.28
N ARG A 60 -7.89 6.93 0.83
CA ARG A 60 -8.41 6.16 -0.33
C ARG A 60 -7.63 6.33 -1.63
N PRO A 61 -7.19 7.54 -2.04
CA PRO A 61 -6.32 7.70 -3.21
C PRO A 61 -5.01 6.91 -3.13
N HIS A 62 -4.38 6.86 -1.94
CA HIS A 62 -3.13 6.12 -1.73
C HIS A 62 -3.34 4.61 -1.80
N ALA A 63 -4.42 4.12 -1.19
CA ALA A 63 -4.86 2.73 -1.26
C ALA A 63 -5.11 2.30 -2.70
N VAL A 64 -5.95 3.05 -3.43
CA VAL A 64 -6.31 2.76 -4.83
C VAL A 64 -5.07 2.74 -5.73
N ARG A 65 -4.17 3.73 -5.62
CA ARG A 65 -2.93 3.75 -6.41
C ARG A 65 -2.03 2.54 -6.13
N SER A 66 -1.94 2.13 -4.87
CA SER A 66 -1.11 1.00 -4.46
C SER A 66 -1.72 -0.34 -4.84
N GLN A 67 -3.06 -0.44 -4.88
CA GLN A 67 -3.78 -1.60 -5.38
C GLN A 67 -3.76 -1.68 -6.91
N ALA A 68 -3.75 -0.56 -7.63
CA ALA A 68 -3.65 -0.53 -9.09
C ALA A 68 -2.27 -0.99 -9.61
N THR A 69 -1.22 -0.85 -8.80
CA THR A 69 0.15 -1.32 -9.13
C THR A 69 0.34 -2.82 -8.86
N ALA A 70 -0.73 -3.54 -8.48
CA ALA A 70 -0.72 -4.96 -8.15
C ALA A 70 -0.58 -5.94 -9.33
N ALA A 71 -0.45 -5.49 -10.58
CA ALA A 71 -0.40 -6.36 -11.76
C ALA A 71 0.67 -5.90 -12.79
N PRO A 72 1.28 -6.78 -13.61
CA PRO A 72 1.71 -8.16 -13.43
C PRO A 72 3.24 -8.20 -13.26
N GLY A 73 3.72 -8.51 -12.05
CA GLY A 73 5.14 -8.68 -11.76
C GLY A 73 5.49 -10.06 -11.19
N GLY A 74 4.49 -10.94 -11.02
CA GLY A 74 4.64 -12.25 -10.38
C GLY A 74 5.74 -13.08 -11.03
N ASP A 75 5.71 -13.23 -12.34
CA ASP A 75 6.69 -14.03 -13.09
C ASP A 75 8.10 -13.39 -13.08
N ARG A 76 8.18 -12.06 -12.94
CA ARG A 76 9.47 -11.35 -12.84
C ARG A 76 10.04 -11.39 -11.41
N LEU A 77 9.20 -11.42 -10.39
CA LEU A 77 9.61 -11.48 -8.98
C LEU A 77 9.85 -12.92 -8.52
N VAL A 78 9.03 -13.85 -9.00
CA VAL A 78 9.00 -15.29 -8.68
C VAL A 78 8.96 -16.10 -9.99
N PRO A 79 10.09 -16.19 -10.73
CA PRO A 79 10.16 -16.99 -11.95
C PRO A 79 10.02 -18.49 -11.65
N ALA A 80 9.50 -19.25 -12.60
CA ALA A 80 9.19 -20.67 -12.41
C ALA A 80 10.42 -21.59 -12.51
N SER A 81 11.52 -21.10 -13.09
CA SER A 81 12.73 -21.89 -13.33
C SER A 81 14.01 -21.20 -12.86
N GLN A 82 15.04 -22.01 -12.62
CA GLN A 82 16.37 -21.51 -12.24
C GLN A 82 17.00 -20.65 -13.35
N GLU A 83 16.76 -20.97 -14.62
CA GLU A 83 17.27 -20.20 -15.76
C GLU A 83 16.71 -18.76 -15.78
N GLU A 84 15.41 -18.62 -15.52
CA GLU A 84 14.75 -17.32 -15.44
C GLU A 84 15.17 -16.53 -14.20
N ILE A 85 15.38 -17.21 -13.07
CA ILE A 85 15.96 -16.64 -11.84
C ILE A 85 17.33 -16.01 -12.15
N ASP A 86 18.19 -16.74 -12.86
CA ASP A 86 19.53 -16.29 -13.20
C ASP A 86 19.51 -15.14 -14.21
N ALA A 87 18.63 -15.19 -15.21
CA ALA A 87 18.44 -14.12 -16.18
C ALA A 87 17.98 -12.81 -15.52
N ARG A 88 16.98 -12.88 -14.63
CA ARG A 88 16.52 -11.73 -13.82
C ARG A 88 17.66 -11.18 -12.96
N ASN A 89 18.41 -12.03 -12.27
CA ASN A 89 19.50 -11.62 -11.38
C ASN A 89 20.62 -10.89 -12.15
N ARG A 90 20.96 -11.36 -13.36
CA ARG A 90 21.92 -10.67 -14.24
C ARG A 90 21.42 -9.28 -14.62
N GLY A 91 20.16 -9.15 -15.03
CA GLY A 91 19.55 -7.87 -15.39
C GLY A 91 19.56 -6.86 -14.24
N LEU A 92 19.14 -7.26 -13.04
CA LEU A 92 19.11 -6.39 -11.86
C LEU A 92 20.49 -5.89 -11.42
N ARG A 93 21.53 -6.74 -11.55
CA ARG A 93 22.91 -6.36 -11.23
C ARG A 93 23.46 -5.34 -12.21
N ALA A 94 23.16 -5.49 -13.50
CA ALA A 94 23.61 -4.56 -14.54
C ALA A 94 22.96 -3.17 -14.41
N SER A 95 21.68 -3.09 -14.01
CA SER A 95 21.02 -1.80 -13.76
C SER A 95 21.54 -1.08 -12.52
N GLY A 96 21.91 -1.82 -11.46
CA GLY A 96 22.44 -1.22 -10.22
C GLY A 96 23.86 -0.67 -10.31
N SER A 97 24.64 -1.08 -11.32
CA SER A 97 25.97 -0.52 -11.61
C SER A 97 25.93 0.79 -12.40
N SER A 98 24.83 1.10 -13.10
CA SER A 98 24.69 2.32 -13.89
C SER A 98 24.26 3.54 -13.07
N GLU A 99 23.71 3.36 -11.86
CA GLU A 99 23.30 4.45 -10.96
C GLU A 99 24.42 4.92 -10.01
N ARG A 100 25.60 4.28 -10.06
CA ARG A 100 26.76 4.61 -9.19
C ARG A 100 27.93 5.26 -9.93
N ALA A 101 27.73 5.69 -11.17
CA ALA A 101 28.69 6.46 -11.97
C ALA A 101 28.12 7.86 -12.22
#